data_AF-A0A7Y2CLF2-F1
#
_entry.id   AF-A0A7Y2CLF2-F1
#
_cell.length_a   1.000
_cell.length_b   1.000
_cell.length_c   1.000
_cell.angle_alpha   90.00
_cell.angle_beta   90.00
_cell.angle_gamma   90.00
#
_symmetry.space_group_name_H-M   'P 1'
#
loop_
_entity.id
_entity.type
_entity.pdbx_description
1 polymer ?
#
loop_
_entity_poly.entity_id
_entity_poly.type
_entity_poly.pdbx_seq_one_letter_code
_entity_poly.pdbx_strand_id
1 'polypeptide(L)'
;LRQGEVGLDAGRVAVHQQADRAGRRDDRDLGVPYDSEEGRAMCGALTAILTGASYTRSAEIAARKGPFPGYPENAESMQQVMRMHQDAVNEIAPGAPEYLMEAAHQDWAAAVAAGERYGYRNAQASVLAPTGTIGLLMDCDTTGIEPDFALVKFKKLAGGGYFKIVNESVERALHRLGYTKKQIREIDRFIRGTMTLEGAPGINQDSLMEKGFNGDDLERIERALGSAFDLDTVIAPWTFGSDTRERLGITEERWNAPGFSLLGELGFSRTTIDRAAAVVCGHMTIEGSPEIKDEHLPVFDCANRCGKDGKRFIEPMGHIRMMAAAQPFISGAISKTVNMPHEATVAEIEDLYTESWKLGLKAVAIYRDGSKASQPLTSSADDSDKNDEVEVVTPGASETGPRRAERVRLPKKRTGFTQEARVGGHKVYLRTGDFAPGELGEIFIDMHKEGAAFRSMMNCFAISVSLGLQYGVPLEDFVDVFTFTRFEPHGSTDHPNVRFSTSVIDYVFRVLAMEYLGRDDLVQVPPVREPEQLVAPEAPVRPAPAARVKDEKGAGNGNGNGTTGNGTTASGATGNGAAAEQPKGMAKLLDRVSKDAPFCDSCGHLTVRNGACYKCLNCGAAVGCS
;
A
#
# COMPACT_ATOMS: atom_id res chain seq x y z
N LEU A 1 21.62 37.03 -23.41
CA LEU A 1 22.24 35.68 -23.48
C LEU A 1 22.48 35.35 -24.95
N ARG A 2 23.70 35.57 -25.48
CA ARG A 2 24.04 35.15 -26.84
C ARG A 2 24.35 33.66 -26.80
N GLN A 3 23.65 32.88 -27.62
CA GLN A 3 23.97 31.47 -27.88
C GLN A 3 25.41 31.41 -28.43
N GLY A 4 26.34 30.81 -27.69
CA GLY A 4 27.71 30.63 -28.19
C GLY A 4 28.80 30.34 -27.14
N GLU A 5 28.63 30.72 -25.87
CA GLU A 5 29.74 30.64 -24.88
C GLU A 5 29.58 29.60 -23.77
N VAL A 6 28.50 28.82 -23.78
CA VAL A 6 28.38 27.62 -22.92
C VAL A 6 28.31 26.41 -23.83
N GLY A 7 29.45 26.03 -24.39
CA GLY A 7 29.62 24.68 -24.90
C GLY A 7 29.43 23.73 -23.73
N LEU A 8 28.31 23.00 -23.69
CA LEU A 8 28.32 21.69 -23.08
C LEU A 8 29.36 20.90 -23.88
N ASP A 9 30.52 20.63 -23.30
CA ASP A 9 31.41 19.63 -23.88
C ASP A 9 30.70 18.28 -23.71
N ALA A 10 29.82 17.99 -24.66
CA ALA A 10 29.09 16.75 -24.75
C ALA A 10 30.05 15.55 -24.81
N GLY A 11 31.34 15.75 -25.14
CA GLY A 11 32.35 14.70 -25.24
C GLY A 11 32.59 13.90 -23.96
N ARG A 12 32.41 14.48 -22.76
CA ARG A 12 32.66 13.78 -21.49
C ARG A 12 31.45 13.02 -20.93
N VAL A 13 30.24 13.57 -21.09
CA VAL A 13 29.00 12.79 -20.87
C VAL A 13 28.83 11.73 -21.98
N ALA A 14 29.52 11.90 -23.12
CA ALA A 14 29.53 10.99 -24.25
C ALA A 14 30.56 9.85 -24.19
N VAL A 15 31.14 9.52 -23.04
CA VAL A 15 31.81 8.20 -22.94
C VAL A 15 30.77 7.08 -23.15
N HIS A 16 29.51 7.30 -22.73
CA HIS A 16 28.39 6.43 -23.08
C HIS A 16 27.80 6.71 -24.49
N GLN A 17 27.68 7.98 -24.92
CA GLN A 17 27.12 8.26 -26.27
C GLN A 17 28.06 7.92 -27.45
N GLN A 18 29.37 7.87 -27.26
CA GLN A 18 30.29 7.37 -28.30
C GLN A 18 30.20 5.84 -28.44
N ALA A 19 29.77 5.12 -27.39
CA ALA A 19 29.33 3.73 -27.51
C ALA A 19 27.98 3.66 -28.28
N ASP A 20 27.01 4.53 -27.98
CA ASP A 20 25.71 4.58 -28.65
C ASP A 20 25.80 4.87 -30.17
N ARG A 21 26.66 5.81 -30.60
CA ARG A 21 26.74 6.21 -32.03
C ARG A 21 27.42 5.18 -32.94
N ALA A 22 28.07 4.16 -32.38
CA ALA A 22 28.71 3.09 -33.13
C ALA A 22 27.82 1.84 -33.31
N GLY A 23 26.53 1.89 -32.94
CA GLY A 23 25.69 0.69 -32.87
C GLY A 23 26.12 -0.28 -31.76
N ARG A 24 26.93 0.21 -30.81
CA ARG A 24 27.44 -0.51 -29.65
C ARG A 24 26.68 -0.03 -28.41
N ARG A 25 25.37 -0.34 -28.34
CA ARG A 25 24.79 -0.73 -27.04
C ARG A 25 25.56 -1.98 -26.64
N ASP A 26 26.73 -1.78 -26.06
CA ASP A 26 27.46 -2.89 -25.53
C ASP A 26 26.70 -3.27 -24.27
N ASP A 27 25.91 -4.34 -24.38
CA ASP A 27 25.26 -5.09 -23.29
C ASP A 27 26.32 -5.69 -22.33
N ARG A 28 27.41 -4.96 -22.07
CA ARG A 28 28.62 -5.42 -21.39
C ARG A 28 28.40 -5.67 -19.91
N ASP A 29 27.46 -4.95 -19.31
CA ASP A 29 27.18 -4.97 -17.87
C ASP A 29 26.11 -6.00 -17.47
N LEU A 30 25.41 -6.59 -18.45
CA LEU A 30 24.32 -7.52 -18.21
C LEU A 30 24.90 -8.93 -18.04
N GLY A 31 24.52 -9.65 -16.99
CA GLY A 31 25.14 -10.96 -16.68
C GLY A 31 26.06 -10.95 -15.45
N VAL A 32 26.20 -9.82 -14.76
CA VAL A 32 26.92 -9.73 -13.49
C VAL A 32 25.93 -9.86 -12.33
N PRO A 33 26.16 -10.76 -11.35
CA PRO A 33 25.31 -10.85 -10.16
C PRO A 33 25.35 -9.57 -9.34
N TYR A 34 24.18 -9.11 -8.89
CA TYR A 34 24.07 -7.88 -8.10
C TYR A 34 24.94 -7.94 -6.84
N ASP A 35 24.87 -9.01 -6.05
CA ASP A 35 25.68 -9.17 -4.82
C ASP A 35 27.07 -9.81 -5.06
N SER A 36 27.69 -9.56 -6.21
CA SER A 36 29.08 -9.97 -6.47
C SER A 36 30.09 -8.85 -6.17
N GLU A 37 31.36 -9.22 -6.00
CA GLU A 37 32.45 -8.23 -5.93
C GLU A 37 32.51 -7.38 -7.20
N GLU A 38 32.35 -7.99 -8.37
CA GLU A 38 32.27 -7.32 -9.67
C GLU A 38 31.11 -6.32 -9.73
N GLY A 39 29.89 -6.73 -9.35
CA GLY A 39 28.72 -5.87 -9.33
C GLY A 39 28.88 -4.65 -8.41
N ARG A 40 29.46 -4.87 -7.22
CA ARG A 40 29.77 -3.78 -6.28
C ARG A 40 30.88 -2.86 -6.80
N ALA A 41 31.92 -3.41 -7.43
CA ALA A 41 32.99 -2.62 -8.03
C ALA A 41 32.47 -1.73 -9.16
N MET A 42 31.64 -2.28 -10.05
CA MET A 42 30.97 -1.52 -11.12
C MET A 42 30.08 -0.42 -10.55
N CYS A 43 29.30 -0.71 -9.51
CA CYS A 43 28.48 0.29 -8.84
C CYS A 43 29.32 1.44 -8.26
N GLY A 44 30.43 1.11 -7.58
CA GLY A 44 31.36 2.11 -7.06
C GLY A 44 31.92 2.99 -8.17
N ALA A 45 32.42 2.39 -9.25
CA ALA A 45 33.01 3.11 -10.39
C ALA A 45 31.99 4.01 -11.10
N LEU A 46 30.77 3.51 -11.38
CA LEU A 46 29.71 4.31 -12.00
C LEU A 46 29.30 5.49 -11.12
N THR A 47 29.14 5.26 -9.82
CA THR A 47 28.80 6.34 -8.87
C THR A 47 29.92 7.37 -8.76
N ALA A 48 31.18 6.92 -8.78
CA ALA A 48 32.35 7.78 -8.79
C ALA A 48 32.38 8.70 -10.02
N ILE A 49 32.19 8.14 -11.23
CA ILE A 49 32.11 8.89 -12.49
C ILE A 49 31.03 9.98 -12.42
N LEU A 50 29.79 9.59 -12.07
CA LEU A 50 28.65 10.50 -12.06
C LEU A 50 28.84 11.67 -11.10
N THR A 51 29.36 11.41 -9.90
CA THR A 51 29.59 12.47 -8.91
C THR A 51 30.82 13.30 -9.23
N GLY A 52 31.93 12.69 -9.67
CA GLY A 52 33.15 13.40 -10.07
C GLY A 52 32.88 14.37 -11.22
N ALA A 53 32.17 13.92 -12.26
CA ALA A 53 31.72 14.78 -13.36
C ALA A 53 30.82 15.93 -12.87
N SER A 54 29.92 15.66 -11.92
CA SER A 54 29.03 16.68 -11.33
C SER A 54 29.79 17.76 -10.57
N TYR A 55 30.81 17.39 -9.78
CA TYR A 55 31.66 18.35 -9.08
C TYR A 55 32.61 19.10 -9.99
N THR A 56 33.15 18.46 -11.04
CA THR A 56 33.88 19.14 -12.11
C THR A 56 32.99 20.24 -12.71
N ARG A 57 31.74 19.91 -13.05
CA ARG A 57 30.82 20.89 -13.60
C ARG A 57 30.45 22.00 -12.61
N SER A 58 30.29 21.65 -11.33
CA SER A 58 30.07 22.62 -10.25
C SER A 58 31.21 23.64 -10.16
N ALA A 59 32.47 23.21 -10.29
CA ALA A 59 33.63 24.10 -10.30
C ALA A 59 33.71 24.98 -11.55
N GLU A 60 33.38 24.44 -12.73
CA GLU A 60 33.29 25.24 -13.97
C GLU A 60 32.23 26.35 -13.88
N ILE A 61 31.09 26.08 -13.22
CA ILE A 61 30.07 27.10 -12.98
C ILE A 61 30.60 28.14 -11.98
N ALA A 62 31.33 27.71 -10.94
CA ALA A 62 31.96 28.61 -9.98
C ALA A 62 32.95 29.57 -10.63
N ALA A 63 33.73 29.11 -11.62
CA ALA A 63 34.65 29.95 -12.38
C ALA A 63 33.97 31.16 -13.04
N ARG A 64 32.67 31.05 -13.38
CA ARG A 64 31.91 32.12 -14.04
C ARG A 64 30.99 32.90 -13.10
N LYS A 65 30.45 32.24 -12.07
CA LYS A 65 29.41 32.79 -11.19
C LYS A 65 29.86 32.99 -9.74
N GLY A 66 31.11 32.66 -9.43
CA GLY A 66 31.61 32.49 -8.07
C GLY A 66 31.11 31.20 -7.42
N PRO A 67 31.80 30.71 -6.38
CA PRO A 67 31.36 29.55 -5.60
C PRO A 67 30.07 29.84 -4.81
N PHE A 68 29.51 28.85 -4.11
CA PHE A 68 28.35 29.08 -3.23
C PHE A 68 28.71 30.02 -2.06
N PRO A 69 27.72 30.72 -1.45
CA PRO A 69 27.98 31.75 -0.45
C PRO A 69 28.83 31.32 0.75
N GLY A 70 28.62 30.10 1.26
CA GLY A 70 29.38 29.55 2.39
C GLY A 70 30.73 28.92 2.03
N TYR A 71 31.16 28.95 0.76
CA TYR A 71 32.40 28.32 0.35
C TYR A 71 33.66 28.94 0.97
N PRO A 72 33.81 30.28 1.11
CA PRO A 72 35.02 30.87 1.68
C PRO A 72 35.37 30.34 3.08
N GLU A 73 34.35 30.11 3.91
CA GLU A 73 34.51 29.55 5.26
C GLU A 73 34.75 28.04 5.24
N ASN A 74 34.21 27.34 4.23
CA ASN A 74 34.27 25.88 4.10
C ASN A 74 35.34 25.39 3.11
N ALA A 75 36.19 26.28 2.59
CA ALA A 75 37.04 25.97 1.43
C ALA A 75 38.01 24.82 1.75
N GLU A 76 38.72 24.90 2.87
CA GLU A 76 39.68 23.87 3.30
C GLU A 76 39.01 22.51 3.50
N SER A 77 37.96 22.45 4.32
CA SER A 77 37.20 21.23 4.60
C SER A 77 36.60 20.63 3.33
N MET A 78 36.03 21.45 2.45
CA MET A 78 35.44 20.95 1.21
C MET A 78 36.50 20.37 0.27
N GLN A 79 37.66 21.03 0.12
CA GLN A 79 38.74 20.48 -0.70
C GLN A 79 39.28 19.17 -0.13
N GLN A 80 39.36 19.06 1.20
CA GLN A 80 39.74 17.81 1.85
C GLN A 80 38.74 16.69 1.53
N VAL A 81 37.44 16.95 1.61
CA VAL A 81 36.39 15.97 1.26
C VAL A 81 36.47 15.56 -0.20
N MET A 82 36.76 16.47 -1.13
CA MET A 82 36.92 16.14 -2.56
C MET A 82 38.12 15.22 -2.81
N ARG A 83 39.22 15.43 -2.09
CA ARG A 83 40.36 14.51 -2.11
C ARG A 83 40.04 13.16 -1.49
N MET A 84 39.26 13.10 -0.41
CA MET A 84 38.79 11.83 0.16
C MET A 84 37.97 11.02 -0.86
N HIS A 85 37.10 11.69 -1.63
CA HIS A 85 36.37 11.03 -2.72
C HIS A 85 37.28 10.52 -3.83
N GLN A 86 38.32 11.29 -4.20
CA GLN A 86 39.32 10.89 -5.18
C GLN A 86 40.13 9.68 -4.68
N ASP A 87 40.56 9.69 -3.42
CA ASP A 87 41.32 8.60 -2.80
C ASP A 87 40.49 7.32 -2.75
N ALA A 88 39.20 7.42 -2.43
CA ALA A 88 38.26 6.30 -2.41
C ALA A 88 38.13 5.58 -3.76
N VAL A 89 38.43 6.24 -4.89
CA VAL A 89 38.46 5.56 -6.20
C VAL A 89 39.50 4.42 -6.21
N ASN A 90 40.62 4.59 -5.51
CA ASN A 90 41.66 3.56 -5.40
C ASN A 90 41.24 2.39 -4.48
N GLU A 91 40.18 2.57 -3.68
CA GLU A 91 39.65 1.57 -2.75
C GLU A 91 38.51 0.75 -3.36
N ILE A 92 38.07 1.07 -4.59
CA ILE A 92 37.09 0.26 -5.31
C ILE A 92 37.65 -1.14 -5.51
N ALA A 93 36.88 -2.15 -5.11
CA ALA A 93 37.29 -3.54 -5.21
C ALA A 93 37.64 -3.94 -6.66
N PRO A 94 38.55 -4.92 -6.85
CA PRO A 94 38.79 -5.47 -8.19
C PRO A 94 37.50 -6.04 -8.80
N GLY A 95 37.35 -5.91 -10.11
CA GLY A 95 36.23 -6.48 -10.86
C GLY A 95 35.54 -5.48 -11.79
N ALA A 96 35.59 -4.18 -11.47
CA ALA A 96 35.11 -3.17 -12.41
C ALA A 96 35.92 -3.22 -13.73
N PRO A 97 35.27 -3.12 -14.90
CA PRO A 97 35.95 -2.97 -16.18
C PRO A 97 36.96 -1.83 -16.16
N GLU A 98 38.13 -2.05 -16.77
CA GLU A 98 39.25 -1.10 -16.78
C GLU A 98 38.83 0.30 -17.28
N TYR A 99 37.97 0.37 -18.29
CA TYR A 99 37.49 1.65 -18.83
C TYR A 99 36.63 2.44 -17.82
N LEU A 100 35.89 1.77 -16.93
CA LEU A 100 35.11 2.44 -15.88
C LEU A 100 36.04 2.98 -14.79
N MET A 101 37.04 2.19 -14.41
CA MET A 101 38.05 2.63 -13.44
C MET A 101 38.87 3.81 -13.97
N GLU A 102 39.30 3.76 -15.22
CA GLU A 102 40.01 4.87 -15.85
C GLU A 102 39.16 6.15 -15.88
N ALA A 103 37.89 6.04 -16.27
CA ALA A 103 36.96 7.18 -16.26
C ALA A 103 36.76 7.74 -14.83
N ALA A 104 36.58 6.87 -13.83
CA ALA A 104 36.43 7.30 -12.44
C ALA A 104 37.65 8.08 -11.93
N HIS A 105 38.87 7.61 -12.23
CA HIS A 105 40.10 8.33 -11.89
C HIS A 105 40.20 9.69 -12.59
N GLN A 106 39.87 9.74 -13.88
CA GLN A 106 39.91 10.98 -14.67
C GLN A 106 38.92 12.01 -14.16
N ASP A 107 37.68 11.61 -13.87
CA ASP A 107 36.62 12.52 -13.41
C ASP A 107 36.91 13.09 -12.02
N TRP A 108 37.44 12.30 -11.09
CA TRP A 108 37.82 12.81 -9.78
C TRP A 108 39.09 13.67 -9.81
N ALA A 109 40.07 13.32 -10.63
CA ALA A 109 41.23 14.19 -10.86
C ALA A 109 40.82 15.55 -11.43
N ALA A 110 39.88 15.56 -12.39
CA ALA A 110 39.33 16.80 -12.92
C ALA A 110 38.52 17.58 -11.87
N ALA A 111 37.73 16.90 -11.04
CA ALA A 111 36.89 17.52 -10.02
C ALA A 111 37.72 18.24 -8.95
N VAL A 112 38.80 17.59 -8.47
CA VAL A 112 39.74 18.16 -7.50
C VAL A 112 40.50 19.33 -8.12
N ALA A 113 41.12 19.13 -9.30
CA ALA A 113 41.92 20.19 -9.94
C ALA A 113 41.08 21.43 -10.29
N ALA A 114 39.85 21.26 -10.79
CA ALA A 114 38.95 22.37 -11.08
C ALA A 114 38.49 23.06 -9.80
N GLY A 115 38.17 22.29 -8.76
CA GLY A 115 37.80 22.81 -7.45
C GLY A 115 38.88 23.63 -6.79
N GLU A 116 40.13 23.16 -6.77
CA GLU A 116 41.27 23.89 -6.22
C GLU A 116 41.47 25.25 -6.88
N ARG A 117 41.15 25.35 -8.18
CA ARG A 117 41.31 26.59 -8.94
C ARG A 117 40.14 27.58 -8.80
N TYR A 118 38.90 27.08 -8.72
CA TYR A 118 37.71 27.93 -8.86
C TYR A 118 36.74 27.87 -7.68
N GLY A 119 36.95 26.95 -6.74
CA GLY A 119 35.95 26.54 -5.77
C GLY A 119 34.77 25.79 -6.42
N TYR A 120 33.69 25.59 -5.65
CA TYR A 120 32.51 24.85 -6.12
C TYR A 120 31.24 25.71 -6.05
N ARG A 121 30.36 25.56 -7.03
CA ARG A 121 29.08 26.29 -7.05
C ARG A 121 28.00 25.65 -6.19
N ASN A 122 28.11 24.34 -5.97
CA ASN A 122 27.14 23.54 -5.25
C ASN A 122 27.82 22.92 -4.02
N ALA A 123 27.25 23.13 -2.83
CA ALA A 123 27.75 22.52 -1.59
C ALA A 123 27.59 20.98 -1.60
N GLN A 124 26.50 20.50 -2.18
CA GLN A 124 26.23 19.08 -2.46
C GLN A 124 25.87 18.93 -3.95
N ALA A 125 26.32 17.85 -4.58
CA ALA A 125 26.11 17.61 -6.01
C ALA A 125 25.27 16.37 -6.32
N SER A 126 25.30 15.36 -5.44
CA SER A 126 24.68 14.05 -5.70
C SER A 126 23.97 13.47 -4.47
N VAL A 127 22.85 12.79 -4.75
CA VAL A 127 22.03 11.98 -3.84
C VAL A 127 21.34 10.91 -4.68
N LEU A 128 21.22 9.68 -4.17
CA LEU A 128 20.41 8.64 -4.81
C LEU A 128 19.02 8.62 -4.17
N ALA A 129 18.06 9.28 -4.83
CA ALA A 129 16.69 9.40 -4.36
C ALA A 129 15.80 8.26 -4.89
N PRO A 130 14.62 8.02 -4.30
CA PRO A 130 13.66 7.06 -4.84
C PRO A 130 13.16 7.54 -6.20
N THR A 131 13.19 6.65 -7.19
CA THR A 131 12.81 6.97 -8.57
C THR A 131 11.56 6.23 -9.03
N GLY A 132 10.70 5.76 -8.13
CA GLY A 132 9.53 4.92 -8.46
C GLY A 132 8.69 5.40 -9.65
N THR A 133 8.23 6.67 -9.63
CA THR A 133 7.41 7.22 -10.72
C THR A 133 8.19 7.40 -12.02
N ILE A 134 9.40 7.95 -11.94
CA ILE A 134 10.18 8.28 -13.15
C ILE A 134 10.85 7.05 -13.76
N GLY A 135 11.25 6.07 -12.95
CA GLY A 135 11.83 4.80 -13.40
C GLY A 135 10.80 4.00 -14.19
N LEU A 136 9.56 3.91 -13.69
CA LEU A 136 8.46 3.31 -14.44
C LEU A 136 8.14 4.08 -15.74
N LEU A 137 8.21 5.42 -15.72
CA LEU A 137 7.99 6.24 -16.92
C LEU A 137 9.10 6.06 -17.96
N MET A 138 10.33 5.84 -17.52
CA MET A 138 11.52 5.63 -18.36
C MET A 138 11.74 4.17 -18.75
N ASP A 139 10.82 3.29 -18.37
CA ASP A 139 10.87 1.85 -18.66
C ASP A 139 12.12 1.16 -18.07
N CYS A 140 12.54 1.62 -16.88
CA CYS A 140 13.59 0.97 -16.11
C CYS A 140 13.01 -0.23 -15.35
N ASP A 141 13.65 -1.40 -15.46
CA ASP A 141 13.29 -2.59 -14.67
C ASP A 141 13.42 -2.35 -13.16
N THR A 142 14.38 -1.51 -12.76
CA THR A 142 14.69 -1.17 -11.36
C THR A 142 14.54 0.33 -11.08
N THR A 143 14.42 0.68 -9.80
CA THR A 143 14.23 2.06 -9.34
C THR A 143 15.44 2.54 -8.55
N GLY A 144 16.38 3.22 -9.21
CA GLY A 144 17.57 3.78 -8.57
C GLY A 144 18.70 2.75 -8.52
N ILE A 145 19.23 2.48 -7.32
CA ILE A 145 20.25 1.45 -7.08
C ILE A 145 19.62 0.15 -6.56
N GLU A 146 18.31 0.02 -6.56
CA GLU A 146 17.61 -1.20 -6.16
C GLU A 146 17.97 -2.38 -7.08
N PRO A 147 18.13 -3.61 -6.56
CA PRO A 147 18.01 -4.78 -7.41
C PRO A 147 16.56 -4.89 -7.89
N ASP A 148 16.33 -5.74 -8.90
CA ASP A 148 14.95 -5.97 -9.32
C ASP A 148 14.12 -6.59 -8.18
N PHE A 149 12.85 -6.20 -8.08
CA PHE A 149 11.95 -6.66 -7.03
C PHE A 149 11.64 -8.16 -7.17
N ALA A 150 11.30 -8.59 -8.39
CA ALA A 150 11.05 -9.96 -8.83
C ALA A 150 11.03 -10.01 -10.37
N LEU A 151 11.39 -11.14 -10.97
CA LEU A 151 11.40 -11.31 -12.44
C LEU A 151 10.03 -11.08 -13.08
N VAL A 152 8.98 -11.50 -12.39
CA VAL A 152 7.58 -11.16 -12.70
C VAL A 152 6.98 -10.52 -11.46
N LYS A 153 6.41 -9.34 -11.61
CA LYS A 153 5.84 -8.54 -10.51
C LYS A 153 4.50 -7.97 -10.93
N PHE A 154 3.60 -7.85 -9.96
CA PHE A 154 2.24 -7.42 -10.24
C PHE A 154 1.93 -6.14 -9.48
N LYS A 155 1.36 -5.17 -10.19
CA LYS A 155 0.96 -3.89 -9.62
C LYS A 155 -0.56 -3.84 -9.47
N LYS A 156 -1.04 -3.64 -8.24
CA LYS A 156 -2.47 -3.42 -7.95
C LYS A 156 -2.90 -2.06 -8.49
N LEU A 157 -3.99 -2.02 -9.26
CA LEU A 157 -4.54 -0.79 -9.81
C LEU A 157 -5.56 -0.16 -8.85
N ALA A 158 -5.65 1.17 -8.83
CA ALA A 158 -6.58 1.90 -7.96
C ALA A 158 -8.06 1.56 -8.23
N GLY A 159 -8.40 1.09 -9.43
CA GLY A 159 -9.74 0.64 -9.82
C GLY A 159 -10.00 -0.86 -9.61
N GLY A 160 -9.10 -1.58 -8.92
CA GLY A 160 -9.12 -3.03 -8.83
C GLY A 160 -8.39 -3.70 -10.00
N GLY A 161 -8.03 -4.97 -9.80
CA GLY A 161 -7.22 -5.75 -10.75
C GLY A 161 -5.72 -5.47 -10.66
N TYR A 162 -4.96 -6.20 -11.49
CA TYR A 162 -3.50 -6.19 -11.45
C TYR A 162 -2.90 -6.00 -12.84
N PHE A 163 -1.72 -5.38 -12.86
CA PHE A 163 -0.91 -5.21 -14.05
C PHE A 163 0.36 -6.06 -13.90
N LYS A 164 0.53 -7.05 -14.77
CA LYS A 164 1.71 -7.93 -14.82
C LYS A 164 2.86 -7.18 -15.49
N ILE A 165 3.96 -7.02 -14.76
CA ILE A 165 5.21 -6.44 -15.24
C ILE A 165 6.23 -7.57 -15.25
N VAL A 166 6.96 -7.72 -16.34
CA VAL A 166 8.00 -8.73 -16.44
C VAL A 166 9.31 -8.07 -16.82
N ASN A 167 10.37 -8.47 -16.13
CA ASN A 167 11.72 -7.99 -16.37
C ASN A 167 12.13 -8.19 -17.83
N GLU A 168 12.54 -7.10 -18.48
CA GLU A 168 12.98 -7.10 -19.88
C GLU A 168 14.50 -7.36 -20.03
N SER A 169 15.26 -7.16 -18.96
CA SER A 169 16.71 -7.42 -18.91
C SER A 169 17.09 -8.91 -18.92
N VAL A 170 16.17 -9.84 -18.62
CA VAL A 170 16.45 -11.30 -18.61
C VAL A 170 17.02 -11.77 -19.94
N GLU A 171 16.37 -11.43 -21.06
CA GLU A 171 16.82 -11.86 -22.40
C GLU A 171 18.23 -11.36 -22.70
N ARG A 172 18.51 -10.08 -22.39
CA ARG A 172 19.81 -9.45 -22.65
C ARG A 172 20.92 -10.07 -21.79
N ALA A 173 20.63 -10.34 -20.51
CA ALA A 173 21.57 -11.02 -19.62
C ALA A 173 21.86 -12.45 -20.10
N LEU A 174 20.84 -13.22 -20.50
CA LEU A 174 21.04 -14.57 -21.04
C LEU A 174 21.84 -14.57 -22.35
N HIS A 175 21.58 -13.63 -23.25
CA HIS A 175 22.37 -13.49 -24.47
C HIS A 175 23.85 -13.25 -24.14
N ARG A 176 24.13 -12.40 -23.16
CA ARG A 176 25.50 -12.10 -22.71
C ARG A 176 26.19 -13.29 -22.04
N LEU A 177 25.45 -14.09 -21.28
CA LEU A 177 25.91 -15.35 -20.69
C LEU A 177 26.12 -16.49 -21.72
N GLY A 178 25.85 -16.23 -23.00
CA GLY A 178 26.15 -17.14 -24.11
C GLY A 178 25.02 -18.14 -24.44
N TYR A 179 23.81 -17.92 -23.95
CA TYR A 179 22.66 -18.77 -24.29
C TYR A 179 22.20 -18.51 -25.73
N THR A 180 21.79 -19.57 -26.42
CA THR A 180 21.27 -19.45 -27.78
C THR A 180 19.85 -18.87 -27.78
N LYS A 181 19.42 -18.29 -28.91
CA LYS A 181 18.03 -17.79 -29.07
C LYS A 181 16.96 -18.83 -28.74
N LYS A 182 17.23 -20.12 -28.96
CA LYS A 182 16.28 -21.19 -28.61
C LYS A 182 16.19 -21.32 -27.08
N GLN A 183 17.31 -21.38 -26.40
CA GLN A 183 17.36 -21.51 -24.93
C GLN A 183 16.72 -20.30 -24.25
N ILE A 184 17.04 -19.09 -24.73
CA ILE A 184 16.43 -17.85 -24.23
C ILE A 184 14.91 -17.91 -24.33
N ARG A 185 14.35 -18.33 -25.47
CA ARG A 185 12.89 -18.46 -25.63
C ARG A 185 12.28 -19.49 -24.70
N GLU A 186 12.94 -20.62 -24.46
CA GLU A 186 12.41 -21.63 -23.54
C GLU A 186 12.50 -21.16 -22.07
N ILE A 187 13.55 -20.43 -21.70
CA ILE A 187 13.67 -19.80 -20.38
C ILE A 187 12.63 -18.70 -20.19
N ASP A 188 12.44 -17.83 -21.18
CA ASP A 188 11.44 -16.77 -21.14
C ASP A 188 10.02 -17.35 -21.03
N ARG A 189 9.71 -18.39 -21.81
CA ARG A 189 8.45 -19.14 -21.70
C ARG A 189 8.28 -19.78 -20.33
N PHE A 190 9.35 -20.33 -19.74
CA PHE A 190 9.32 -20.91 -18.41
C PHE A 190 8.97 -19.85 -17.34
N ILE A 191 9.54 -18.65 -17.44
CA ILE A 191 9.30 -17.54 -16.50
C ILE A 191 7.89 -16.94 -16.72
N ARG A 192 7.56 -16.56 -17.96
CA ARG A 192 6.37 -15.78 -18.31
C ARG A 192 5.10 -16.60 -18.51
N GLY A 193 5.25 -17.87 -18.85
CA GLY A 193 4.20 -18.73 -19.36
C GLY A 193 3.92 -18.50 -20.84
N THR A 194 3.11 -19.38 -21.41
CA THR A 194 2.64 -19.29 -22.80
C THR A 194 1.55 -18.23 -23.00
N MET A 195 0.89 -17.81 -21.92
CA MET A 195 -0.26 -16.89 -21.92
C MET A 195 -1.41 -17.35 -22.81
N THR A 196 -1.52 -18.66 -23.05
CA THR A 196 -2.63 -19.25 -23.80
C THR A 196 -3.01 -20.62 -23.23
N LEU A 197 -4.27 -21.02 -23.37
CA LEU A 197 -4.72 -22.37 -23.03
C LEU A 197 -4.29 -23.42 -24.06
N GLU A 198 -3.79 -22.99 -25.23
CA GLU A 198 -3.34 -23.90 -26.27
C GLU A 198 -2.13 -24.74 -25.80
N GLY A 199 -2.27 -26.06 -25.88
CA GLY A 199 -1.22 -27.00 -25.45
C GLY A 199 -1.04 -27.12 -23.93
N ALA A 200 -1.90 -26.47 -23.13
CA ALA A 200 -1.85 -26.58 -21.69
C ALA A 200 -2.29 -27.99 -21.21
N PRO A 201 -1.56 -28.59 -20.25
CA PRO A 201 -1.84 -29.95 -19.80
C PRO A 201 -3.07 -30.00 -18.89
N GLY A 202 -4.06 -30.81 -19.26
CA GLY A 202 -5.25 -31.08 -18.43
C GLY A 202 -6.31 -29.99 -18.42
N ILE A 203 -5.92 -28.71 -18.38
CA ILE A 203 -6.82 -27.55 -18.52
C ILE A 203 -6.45 -26.78 -19.79
N ASN A 204 -7.20 -27.03 -20.85
CA ASN A 204 -7.10 -26.41 -22.17
C ASN A 204 -8.49 -26.13 -22.76
N GLN A 205 -8.55 -25.55 -23.95
CA GLN A 205 -9.79 -25.17 -24.62
C GLN A 205 -10.77 -26.36 -24.73
N ASP A 206 -10.30 -27.52 -25.20
CA ASP A 206 -11.14 -28.72 -25.35
C ASP A 206 -11.73 -29.18 -24.01
N SER A 207 -10.88 -29.31 -22.99
CA SER A 207 -11.30 -29.75 -21.65
C SER A 207 -12.30 -28.79 -20.97
N LEU A 208 -12.20 -27.49 -21.25
CA LEU A 208 -13.13 -26.49 -20.73
C LEU A 208 -14.45 -26.51 -21.52
N MET A 209 -14.42 -26.70 -22.84
CA MET A 209 -15.63 -26.89 -23.63
C MET A 209 -16.41 -28.13 -23.20
N GLU A 210 -15.72 -29.23 -22.90
CA GLU A 210 -16.35 -30.45 -22.35
C GLU A 210 -17.05 -30.20 -21.00
N LYS A 211 -16.59 -29.20 -20.24
CA LYS A 211 -17.20 -28.78 -18.96
C LYS A 211 -18.35 -27.78 -19.12
N GLY A 212 -18.62 -27.30 -20.33
CA GLY A 212 -19.75 -26.41 -20.64
C GLY A 212 -19.39 -24.95 -20.92
N PHE A 213 -18.10 -24.61 -21.00
CA PHE A 213 -17.66 -23.31 -21.51
C PHE A 213 -17.88 -23.22 -23.02
N ASN A 214 -18.16 -22.01 -23.53
CA ASN A 214 -18.32 -21.76 -24.96
C ASN A 214 -17.18 -20.90 -25.52
N GLY A 215 -17.21 -20.60 -26.83
CA GLY A 215 -16.19 -19.77 -27.48
C GLY A 215 -16.02 -18.39 -26.84
N ASP A 216 -17.13 -17.71 -26.49
CA ASP A 216 -17.09 -16.39 -25.85
C ASP A 216 -16.42 -16.44 -24.47
N ASP A 217 -16.66 -17.52 -23.70
CA ASP A 217 -16.00 -17.71 -22.41
C ASP A 217 -14.50 -17.92 -22.58
N LEU A 218 -14.09 -18.73 -23.56
CA LEU A 218 -12.67 -18.96 -23.83
C LEU A 218 -11.97 -17.68 -24.29
N GLU A 219 -12.60 -16.87 -25.14
CA GLU A 219 -12.06 -15.57 -25.55
C GLU A 219 -11.92 -14.58 -24.38
N ARG A 220 -12.79 -14.67 -23.37
CA ARG A 220 -12.65 -13.89 -22.13
C ARG A 220 -11.47 -14.38 -21.31
N ILE A 221 -11.31 -15.69 -21.17
CA ILE A 221 -10.17 -16.30 -20.46
C ILE A 221 -8.86 -15.90 -21.14
N GLU A 222 -8.71 -16.14 -22.44
CA GLU A 222 -7.50 -15.85 -23.21
C GLU A 222 -7.10 -14.37 -23.11
N ARG A 223 -8.06 -13.44 -23.13
CA ARG A 223 -7.78 -12.01 -22.92
C ARG A 223 -7.26 -11.67 -21.52
N ALA A 224 -7.69 -12.41 -20.50
CA ALA A 224 -7.32 -12.15 -19.12
C ALA A 224 -5.99 -12.80 -18.71
N LEU A 225 -5.52 -13.82 -19.45
CA LEU A 225 -4.27 -14.54 -19.16
C LEU A 225 -3.02 -13.65 -19.12
N GLY A 226 -2.98 -12.59 -19.93
CA GLY A 226 -1.84 -11.67 -19.97
C GLY A 226 -1.57 -10.93 -18.65
N SER A 227 -2.59 -10.76 -17.81
CA SER A 227 -2.50 -10.12 -16.48
C SER A 227 -2.61 -11.09 -15.32
N ALA A 228 -2.68 -12.39 -15.59
CA ALA A 228 -3.00 -13.42 -14.61
C ALA A 228 -1.82 -13.81 -13.72
N PHE A 229 -2.11 -14.03 -12.43
CA PHE A 229 -1.19 -14.70 -11.52
C PHE A 229 -1.31 -16.22 -11.64
N ASP A 230 -2.53 -16.72 -11.65
CA ASP A 230 -2.85 -18.14 -11.71
C ASP A 230 -4.12 -18.36 -12.55
N LEU A 231 -4.48 -19.63 -12.77
CA LEU A 231 -5.69 -19.96 -13.52
C LEU A 231 -6.96 -19.82 -12.68
N ASP A 232 -6.89 -19.94 -11.37
CA ASP A 232 -8.07 -19.79 -10.50
C ASP A 232 -8.61 -18.36 -10.51
N THR A 233 -7.73 -17.36 -10.56
CA THR A 233 -8.11 -15.94 -10.60
C THR A 233 -8.71 -15.52 -11.94
N VAL A 234 -8.29 -16.17 -13.03
CA VAL A 234 -8.83 -15.92 -14.38
C VAL A 234 -10.12 -16.69 -14.59
N ILE A 235 -10.14 -17.97 -14.24
CA ILE A 235 -11.31 -18.84 -14.40
C ILE A 235 -12.10 -18.80 -13.10
N ALA A 236 -12.64 -17.61 -12.81
CA ALA A 236 -13.36 -17.29 -11.59
C ALA A 236 -14.75 -16.71 -11.89
N PRO A 237 -15.66 -16.74 -10.90
CA PRO A 237 -17.01 -16.18 -11.01
C PRO A 237 -17.12 -14.80 -11.65
N TRP A 238 -16.27 -13.85 -11.27
CA TRP A 238 -16.31 -12.46 -11.75
C TRP A 238 -15.91 -12.29 -13.22
N THR A 239 -15.22 -13.27 -13.81
CA THR A 239 -14.85 -13.25 -15.24
C THR A 239 -16.05 -13.55 -16.14
N PHE A 240 -17.09 -14.18 -15.59
CA PHE A 240 -18.22 -14.68 -16.34
C PHE A 240 -19.57 -14.11 -15.86
N GLY A 241 -20.57 -14.16 -16.74
CA GLY A 241 -21.94 -13.73 -16.43
C GLY A 241 -22.81 -14.86 -15.87
N SER A 242 -24.06 -14.53 -15.53
CA SER A 242 -25.08 -15.48 -15.09
C SER A 242 -25.29 -16.64 -16.07
N ASP A 243 -25.15 -16.38 -17.37
CA ASP A 243 -25.38 -17.36 -18.43
C ASP A 243 -24.35 -18.50 -18.38
N THR A 244 -23.09 -18.19 -18.05
CA THR A 244 -22.03 -19.19 -17.93
C THR A 244 -22.27 -20.03 -16.68
N ARG A 245 -22.62 -19.41 -15.54
CA ARG A 245 -23.02 -20.13 -14.32
C ARG A 245 -24.16 -21.12 -14.59
N GLU A 246 -25.21 -20.67 -15.29
CA GLU A 246 -26.37 -21.51 -15.62
C GLU A 246 -26.00 -22.70 -16.51
N ARG A 247 -25.15 -22.49 -17.53
CA ARG A 247 -24.63 -23.60 -18.36
C ARG A 247 -23.83 -24.61 -17.56
N LEU A 248 -23.03 -24.14 -16.60
CA LEU A 248 -22.21 -25.00 -15.74
C LEU A 248 -23.04 -25.70 -14.63
N GLY A 249 -24.32 -25.33 -14.47
CA GLY A 249 -25.21 -25.97 -13.50
C GLY A 249 -24.89 -25.66 -12.03
N ILE A 250 -24.21 -24.53 -11.76
CA ILE A 250 -23.76 -24.15 -10.42
C ILE A 250 -24.79 -23.19 -9.78
N THR A 251 -25.19 -23.44 -8.53
CA THR A 251 -26.18 -22.60 -7.85
C THR A 251 -25.61 -21.21 -7.50
N GLU A 252 -26.48 -20.22 -7.29
CA GLU A 252 -26.06 -18.84 -6.96
C GLU A 252 -25.31 -18.77 -5.63
N GLU A 253 -25.79 -19.53 -4.66
CA GLU A 253 -25.23 -19.60 -3.33
C GLU A 253 -23.82 -20.19 -3.38
N ARG A 254 -23.60 -21.18 -4.24
CA ARG A 254 -22.28 -21.81 -4.40
C ARG A 254 -21.32 -20.92 -5.19
N TRP A 255 -21.80 -20.28 -6.25
CA TRP A 255 -21.04 -19.38 -7.11
C TRP A 255 -20.45 -18.18 -6.37
N ASN A 256 -21.16 -17.69 -5.34
CA ASN A 256 -20.74 -16.56 -4.50
C ASN A 256 -20.17 -16.98 -3.14
N ALA A 257 -19.90 -18.27 -2.92
CA ALA A 257 -19.39 -18.75 -1.64
C ALA A 257 -17.94 -18.26 -1.41
N PRO A 258 -17.58 -17.79 -0.19
CA PRO A 258 -16.21 -17.43 0.14
C PRO A 258 -15.25 -18.60 -0.10
N GLY A 259 -14.11 -18.32 -0.75
CA GLY A 259 -13.09 -19.34 -1.07
C GLY A 259 -13.49 -20.33 -2.17
N PHE A 260 -14.56 -20.06 -2.94
CA PHE A 260 -14.97 -20.90 -4.06
C PHE A 260 -13.92 -20.92 -5.18
N SER A 261 -13.54 -22.11 -5.65
CA SER A 261 -12.74 -22.33 -6.87
C SER A 261 -13.63 -22.98 -7.93
N LEU A 262 -13.84 -22.27 -9.03
CA LEU A 262 -14.64 -22.76 -10.16
C LEU A 262 -13.99 -23.99 -10.80
N LEU A 263 -12.67 -23.98 -10.98
CA LEU A 263 -11.92 -25.12 -11.50
C LEU A 263 -12.06 -26.35 -10.59
N GLY A 264 -12.00 -26.15 -9.27
CA GLY A 264 -12.24 -27.21 -8.29
C GLY A 264 -13.65 -27.79 -8.38
N GLU A 265 -14.67 -26.94 -8.50
CA GLU A 265 -16.08 -27.36 -8.63
C GLU A 265 -16.32 -28.14 -9.94
N LEU A 266 -15.62 -27.78 -11.02
CA LEU A 266 -15.65 -28.51 -12.28
C LEU A 266 -14.89 -29.85 -12.24
N GLY A 267 -14.29 -30.19 -11.10
CA GLY A 267 -13.63 -31.47 -10.85
C GLY A 267 -12.16 -31.52 -11.25
N PHE A 268 -11.52 -30.38 -11.52
CA PHE A 268 -10.07 -30.35 -11.72
C PHE A 268 -9.36 -30.47 -10.36
N SER A 269 -8.43 -31.41 -10.25
CA SER A 269 -7.60 -31.54 -9.05
C SER A 269 -6.65 -30.35 -8.91
N ARG A 270 -6.28 -29.99 -7.68
CA ARG A 270 -5.29 -28.93 -7.44
C ARG A 270 -3.97 -29.18 -8.18
N THR A 271 -3.54 -30.44 -8.26
CA THR A 271 -2.36 -30.84 -9.02
C THR A 271 -2.48 -30.59 -10.52
N THR A 272 -3.67 -30.70 -11.10
CA THR A 272 -3.91 -30.41 -12.52
C THR A 272 -3.92 -28.92 -12.77
N ILE A 273 -4.57 -28.15 -11.87
CA ILE A 273 -4.60 -26.68 -11.93
C ILE A 273 -3.19 -26.11 -11.86
N ASP A 274 -2.39 -26.53 -10.87
CA ASP A 274 -1.02 -26.06 -10.70
C ASP A 274 -0.13 -26.38 -11.91
N ARG A 275 -0.28 -27.57 -12.51
CA ARG A 275 0.47 -27.97 -13.72
C ARG A 275 0.09 -27.16 -14.94
N ALA A 276 -1.20 -26.88 -15.12
CA ALA A 276 -1.66 -26.02 -16.20
C ALA A 276 -1.19 -24.58 -15.98
N ALA A 277 -1.33 -24.04 -14.77
CA ALA A 277 -0.90 -22.69 -14.41
C ALA A 277 0.60 -22.48 -14.64
N ALA A 278 1.44 -23.46 -14.32
CA ALA A 278 2.89 -23.39 -14.59
C ALA A 278 3.22 -23.20 -16.09
N VAL A 279 2.44 -23.80 -17.00
CA VAL A 279 2.63 -23.67 -18.44
C VAL A 279 2.01 -22.39 -18.98
N VAL A 280 0.83 -22.01 -18.48
CA VAL A 280 0.05 -20.88 -19.00
C VAL A 280 0.52 -19.56 -18.40
N CYS A 281 0.60 -19.47 -17.07
CA CYS A 281 0.96 -18.27 -16.33
C CYS A 281 2.47 -18.14 -16.08
N GLY A 282 3.21 -19.24 -16.23
CA GLY A 282 4.65 -19.34 -15.99
C GLY A 282 5.00 -19.68 -14.55
N HIS A 283 6.24 -20.07 -14.32
CA HIS A 283 6.78 -20.29 -12.98
C HIS A 283 7.13 -18.99 -12.26
N MET A 284 7.23 -17.86 -12.98
CA MET A 284 7.63 -16.54 -12.49
C MET A 284 9.06 -16.46 -11.90
N THR A 285 9.72 -17.60 -11.73
CA THR A 285 11.14 -17.75 -11.41
C THR A 285 11.88 -18.37 -12.58
N ILE A 286 13.20 -18.16 -12.60
CA ILE A 286 14.12 -18.85 -13.51
C ILE A 286 14.64 -20.17 -12.91
N GLU A 287 14.50 -20.35 -11.58
CA GLU A 287 14.97 -21.53 -10.88
C GLU A 287 14.27 -22.79 -11.38
N GLY A 288 15.04 -23.83 -11.68
CA GLY A 288 14.51 -25.09 -12.22
C GLY A 288 14.19 -25.07 -13.71
N SER A 289 14.46 -23.97 -14.43
CA SER A 289 14.37 -23.95 -15.89
C SER A 289 15.34 -24.98 -16.48
N PRO A 290 14.92 -25.88 -17.40
CA PRO A 290 15.80 -26.94 -17.91
C PRO A 290 17.03 -26.45 -18.67
N GLU A 291 16.97 -25.23 -19.21
CA GLU A 291 18.03 -24.66 -20.04
C GLU A 291 19.01 -23.80 -19.26
N ILE A 292 18.67 -23.36 -18.03
CA ILE A 292 19.56 -22.51 -17.23
C ILE A 292 20.63 -23.35 -16.54
N LYS A 293 21.86 -22.84 -16.52
CA LYS A 293 22.95 -23.38 -15.71
C LYS A 293 22.88 -22.79 -14.30
N ASP A 294 23.08 -23.64 -13.29
CA ASP A 294 23.05 -23.23 -11.88
C ASP A 294 24.04 -22.11 -11.55
N GLU A 295 25.23 -22.12 -12.17
CA GLU A 295 26.26 -21.09 -12.00
C GLU A 295 25.82 -19.68 -12.44
N HIS A 296 24.80 -19.59 -13.30
CA HIS A 296 24.26 -18.34 -13.80
C HIS A 296 23.05 -17.82 -13.00
N LEU A 297 22.48 -18.63 -12.10
CA LEU A 297 21.34 -18.23 -11.28
C LEU A 297 21.56 -16.93 -10.47
N PRO A 298 22.75 -16.68 -9.87
CA PRO A 298 22.98 -15.46 -9.10
C PRO A 298 22.78 -14.14 -9.87
N VAL A 299 22.88 -14.17 -11.20
CA VAL A 299 22.61 -13.01 -12.08
C VAL A 299 21.17 -12.54 -11.98
N PHE A 300 20.25 -13.46 -11.71
CA PHE A 300 18.80 -13.25 -11.73
C PHE A 300 18.21 -13.20 -10.32
N ASP A 301 19.04 -13.18 -9.27
CA ASP A 301 18.57 -13.03 -7.90
C ASP A 301 17.93 -11.63 -7.74
N CYS A 302 16.70 -11.60 -7.24
CA CYS A 302 15.93 -10.39 -7.00
C CYS A 302 15.90 -10.03 -5.51
N ALA A 303 15.34 -8.87 -5.17
CA ALA A 303 15.12 -8.42 -3.79
C ALA A 303 14.24 -9.39 -2.99
N ASN A 304 13.33 -10.10 -3.66
CA ASN A 304 12.45 -11.10 -3.05
C ASN A 304 12.47 -12.41 -3.85
N ARG A 305 11.94 -13.46 -3.23
CA ARG A 305 11.69 -14.73 -3.90
C ARG A 305 10.72 -14.51 -5.06
N CYS A 306 11.04 -15.09 -6.21
CA CYS A 306 10.26 -14.94 -7.44
C CYS A 306 9.21 -16.06 -7.55
N GLY A 307 7.93 -15.70 -7.68
CA GLY A 307 6.86 -16.68 -7.81
C GLY A 307 6.69 -17.58 -6.60
N LYS A 308 5.90 -18.64 -6.77
CA LYS A 308 5.65 -19.66 -5.73
C LYS A 308 6.84 -20.63 -5.57
N ASP A 309 7.56 -20.88 -6.66
CA ASP A 309 8.59 -21.94 -6.70
C ASP A 309 9.99 -21.41 -6.39
N GLY A 310 10.21 -20.09 -6.46
CA GLY A 310 11.49 -19.45 -6.24
C GLY A 310 11.96 -19.52 -4.78
N LYS A 311 13.24 -19.82 -4.59
CA LYS A 311 13.88 -19.91 -3.28
C LYS A 311 14.98 -18.88 -3.11
N ARG A 312 15.60 -18.43 -4.21
CA ARG A 312 16.71 -17.48 -4.15
C ARG A 312 16.19 -16.05 -4.07
N PHE A 313 16.94 -15.23 -3.37
CA PHE A 313 16.79 -13.78 -3.28
C PHE A 313 18.13 -13.20 -2.82
N ILE A 314 18.31 -11.89 -3.01
CA ILE A 314 19.50 -11.19 -2.52
C ILE A 314 19.38 -11.06 -1.01
N GLU A 315 20.34 -11.65 -0.29
CA GLU A 315 20.40 -11.57 1.17
C GLU A 315 20.50 -10.11 1.64
N PRO A 316 19.94 -9.74 2.81
CA PRO A 316 19.89 -8.34 3.26
C PRO A 316 21.27 -7.66 3.34
N MET A 317 22.32 -8.41 3.68
CA MET A 317 23.70 -7.89 3.68
C MET A 317 24.21 -7.55 2.28
N GLY A 318 23.71 -8.20 1.22
CA GLY A 318 24.03 -7.85 -0.16
C GLY A 318 23.54 -6.46 -0.54
N HIS A 319 22.34 -6.08 -0.08
CA HIS A 319 21.83 -4.72 -0.23
C HIS A 319 22.73 -3.70 0.46
N ILE A 320 23.15 -3.98 1.71
CA ILE A 320 24.02 -3.10 2.51
C ILE A 320 25.39 -2.95 1.84
N ARG A 321 26.01 -4.02 1.38
CA ARG A 321 27.31 -3.98 0.71
C ARG A 321 27.24 -3.21 -0.61
N MET A 322 26.16 -3.34 -1.37
CA MET A 322 25.96 -2.54 -2.58
C MET A 322 25.84 -1.04 -2.25
N MET A 323 25.05 -0.68 -1.25
CA MET A 323 24.96 0.70 -0.78
C MET A 323 26.33 1.22 -0.33
N ALA A 324 27.11 0.39 0.38
CA ALA A 324 28.43 0.75 0.89
C ALA A 324 29.43 0.97 -0.25
N ALA A 325 29.30 0.25 -1.37
CA ALA A 325 30.14 0.49 -2.55
C ALA A 325 29.87 1.86 -3.21
N ALA A 326 28.62 2.34 -3.19
CA ALA A 326 28.25 3.63 -3.76
C ALA A 326 28.47 4.81 -2.80
N GLN A 327 28.30 4.60 -1.49
CA GLN A 327 28.25 5.67 -0.48
C GLN A 327 29.49 6.59 -0.44
N PRO A 328 30.73 6.10 -0.63
CA PRO A 328 31.93 6.95 -0.66
C PRO A 328 31.88 8.01 -1.74
N PHE A 329 31.10 7.83 -2.81
CA PHE A 329 31.06 8.74 -3.96
C PHE A 329 29.80 9.59 -4.00
N ILE A 330 29.00 9.65 -2.93
CA ILE A 330 27.76 10.43 -2.91
C ILE A 330 27.88 11.51 -1.83
N SER A 331 27.60 12.76 -2.20
CA SER A 331 27.66 13.87 -1.24
C SER A 331 26.51 13.83 -0.22
N GLY A 332 25.30 13.46 -0.66
CA GLY A 332 24.15 13.15 0.18
C GLY A 332 24.11 11.68 0.62
N ALA A 333 22.91 11.16 0.83
CA ALA A 333 22.66 9.78 1.24
C ALA A 333 22.07 8.93 0.10
N ILE A 334 21.76 7.68 0.40
CA ILE A 334 21.12 6.72 -0.50
C ILE A 334 19.74 6.38 0.07
N SER A 335 18.68 6.65 -0.67
CA SER A 335 17.32 6.27 -0.33
C SER A 335 16.96 4.97 -1.05
N LYS A 336 17.62 3.90 -0.61
CA LYS A 336 17.43 2.52 -1.05
C LYS A 336 16.91 1.69 0.12
N THR A 337 15.98 0.79 -0.17
CA THR A 337 15.43 -0.16 0.79
C THR A 337 16.26 -1.44 0.84
N VAL A 338 16.45 -1.94 2.06
CA VAL A 338 16.98 -3.27 2.35
C VAL A 338 15.79 -4.19 2.58
N ASN A 339 15.51 -5.04 1.61
CA ASN A 339 14.42 -6.02 1.68
C ASN A 339 14.85 -7.19 2.57
N MET A 340 13.93 -7.62 3.43
CA MET A 340 14.10 -8.79 4.28
C MET A 340 12.87 -9.69 4.18
N PRO A 341 13.04 -11.01 4.25
CA PRO A 341 11.93 -11.95 4.21
C PRO A 341 11.05 -11.82 5.46
N HIS A 342 9.82 -12.32 5.38
CA HIS A 342 8.83 -12.21 6.47
C HIS A 342 9.35 -12.85 7.79
N GLU A 343 10.11 -13.94 7.67
CA GLU A 343 10.72 -14.67 8.78
C GLU A 343 11.89 -13.95 9.48
N ALA A 344 12.33 -12.79 8.98
CA ALA A 344 13.44 -12.05 9.58
C ALA A 344 13.19 -11.62 11.04
N THR A 345 14.21 -11.86 11.87
CA THR A 345 14.20 -11.67 13.32
C THR A 345 14.65 -10.27 13.73
N VAL A 346 14.37 -9.89 14.97
CA VAL A 346 14.82 -8.61 15.54
C VAL A 346 16.35 -8.53 15.61
N ALA A 347 17.02 -9.63 15.94
CA ALA A 347 18.48 -9.70 16.01
C ALA A 347 19.12 -9.44 14.64
N GLU A 348 18.59 -10.05 13.57
CA GLU A 348 19.09 -9.80 12.21
C GLU A 348 18.90 -8.34 11.78
N ILE A 349 17.81 -7.69 12.19
CA ILE A 349 17.58 -6.26 11.94
C ILE A 349 18.59 -5.39 12.70
N GLU A 350 18.85 -5.70 13.97
CA GLU A 350 19.86 -5.01 14.79
C GLU A 350 21.27 -5.15 14.18
N ASP A 351 21.62 -6.35 13.74
CA ASP A 351 22.89 -6.63 13.08
C ASP A 351 23.02 -5.82 11.78
N LEU A 352 21.96 -5.72 10.97
CA LEU A 352 22.00 -4.91 9.75
C LEU A 352 22.24 -3.43 10.03
N TYR A 353 21.59 -2.84 11.04
CA TYR A 353 21.86 -1.45 11.42
C TYR A 353 23.31 -1.27 11.90
N THR A 354 23.81 -2.23 12.67
CA THR A 354 25.18 -2.21 13.19
C THR A 354 26.22 -2.31 12.07
N GLU A 355 26.04 -3.24 11.14
CA GLU A 355 26.94 -3.41 10.00
C GLU A 355 26.86 -2.22 9.03
N SER A 356 25.67 -1.65 8.83
CA SER A 356 25.49 -0.42 8.04
C SER A 356 26.30 0.74 8.60
N TRP A 357 26.26 0.93 9.92
CA TRP A 357 27.03 1.96 10.60
C TRP A 357 28.54 1.72 10.46
N LYS A 358 29.00 0.48 10.66
CA LYS A 358 30.43 0.12 10.50
C LYS A 358 30.93 0.37 9.07
N LEU A 359 30.07 0.17 8.07
CA LEU A 359 30.38 0.40 6.66
C LEU A 359 30.22 1.88 6.24
N GLY A 360 29.90 2.78 7.16
CA GLY A 360 29.84 4.22 6.89
C GLY A 360 28.61 4.67 6.10
N LEU A 361 27.53 3.88 6.09
CA LEU A 361 26.27 4.28 5.46
C LEU A 361 25.66 5.47 6.19
N LYS A 362 25.27 6.50 5.43
CA LYS A 362 24.69 7.73 5.99
C LYS A 362 23.21 7.57 6.32
N ALA A 363 22.51 6.69 5.62
CA ALA A 363 21.10 6.37 5.84
C ALA A 363 20.82 4.93 5.41
N VAL A 364 19.94 4.26 6.15
CA VAL A 364 19.46 2.90 5.84
C VAL A 364 17.97 2.79 6.15
N ALA A 365 17.21 2.29 5.19
CA ALA A 365 15.82 1.95 5.34
C ALA A 365 15.67 0.43 5.21
N ILE A 366 15.11 -0.22 6.23
CA ILE A 366 14.83 -1.65 6.22
C ILE A 366 13.35 -1.87 5.98
N TYR A 367 13.03 -2.83 5.13
CA TYR A 367 11.68 -3.32 4.91
C TYR A 367 11.64 -4.83 5.08
N ARG A 368 10.98 -5.28 6.15
CA ARG A 368 10.62 -6.69 6.32
C ARG A 368 9.30 -6.97 5.63
N ASP A 369 9.25 -8.01 4.82
CA ASP A 369 8.03 -8.42 4.15
C ASP A 369 6.88 -8.65 5.16
N GLY A 370 5.66 -8.30 4.75
CA GLY A 370 4.46 -8.31 5.59
C GLY A 370 4.42 -7.24 6.71
N SER A 371 5.43 -6.39 6.86
CA SER A 371 5.43 -5.32 7.89
C SER A 371 4.58 -4.09 7.55
N LYS A 372 4.10 -3.98 6.29
CA LYS A 372 3.21 -2.91 5.81
C LYS A 372 1.87 -3.50 5.38
N ALA A 373 0.78 -2.80 5.70
CA ALA A 373 -0.60 -3.24 5.42
C ALA A 373 -1.01 -3.14 3.94
N SER A 374 -0.13 -2.67 3.06
CA SER A 374 -0.35 -2.76 1.61
C SER A 374 0.95 -2.62 0.88
N GLN A 375 1.17 -3.50 -0.08
CA GLN A 375 2.34 -3.49 -0.93
C GLN A 375 1.97 -3.03 -2.34
N PRO A 376 2.72 -2.10 -2.95
CA PRO A 376 2.45 -1.66 -4.32
C PRO A 376 2.79 -2.72 -5.37
N LEU A 377 3.69 -3.65 -5.04
CA LEU A 377 4.14 -4.75 -5.87
C LEU A 377 4.08 -6.06 -5.08
N THR A 378 3.69 -7.14 -5.73
CA THR A 378 3.72 -8.51 -5.20
C THR A 378 4.44 -9.44 -6.18
N SER A 379 5.14 -10.46 -5.65
CA SER A 379 5.89 -11.46 -6.44
C SER A 379 5.20 -12.83 -6.52
N SER A 380 4.12 -13.03 -5.73
CA SER A 380 3.28 -14.22 -5.70
C SER A 380 1.82 -13.81 -5.45
N ALA A 381 0.89 -14.69 -5.81
CA ALA A 381 -0.49 -14.64 -5.32
C ALA A 381 -0.54 -15.37 -3.97
N ASP A 382 -0.06 -14.75 -2.89
CA ASP A 382 -0.22 -15.32 -1.56
C ASP A 382 -1.64 -15.07 -1.01
N ASP A 383 -2.15 -16.04 -0.25
CA ASP A 383 -3.44 -15.99 0.47
C ASP A 383 -3.54 -14.80 1.45
N SER A 384 -2.43 -14.10 1.73
CA SER A 384 -2.46 -12.84 2.48
C SER A 384 -3.28 -11.74 1.80
N ASP A 385 -3.40 -11.77 0.46
CA ASP A 385 -4.27 -10.85 -0.27
C ASP A 385 -5.77 -11.24 -0.17
N LYS A 386 -6.11 -12.46 0.29
CA LYS A 386 -7.50 -12.84 0.61
C LYS A 386 -7.95 -12.32 1.98
N ASN A 387 -7.02 -11.86 2.82
CA ASN A 387 -7.32 -11.25 4.13
C ASN A 387 -7.36 -9.71 4.09
N ASP A 388 -7.22 -9.10 2.91
CA ASP A 388 -7.38 -7.66 2.69
C ASP A 388 -8.85 -7.26 2.42
N GLU A 389 -9.77 -8.24 2.37
CA GLU A 389 -11.15 -7.97 2.75
C GLU A 389 -11.18 -7.78 4.26
N VAL A 390 -11.54 -6.57 4.69
CA VAL A 390 -11.93 -6.33 6.08
C VAL A 390 -13.09 -7.27 6.37
N GLU A 391 -12.82 -8.41 6.99
CA GLU A 391 -13.85 -9.13 7.75
C GLU A 391 -14.38 -8.12 8.76
N VAL A 392 -15.57 -7.58 8.47
CA VAL A 392 -16.41 -6.97 9.48
C VAL A 392 -16.78 -8.10 10.41
N VAL A 393 -15.94 -8.33 11.43
CA VAL A 393 -16.25 -9.22 12.54
C VAL A 393 -17.43 -8.57 13.27
N THR A 394 -18.65 -8.87 12.83
CA THR A 394 -19.85 -8.61 13.62
C THR A 394 -19.78 -9.47 14.88
N PRO A 395 -19.71 -8.89 16.08
CA PRO A 395 -19.73 -9.68 17.30
C PRO A 395 -21.14 -10.27 17.47
N GLY A 396 -21.22 -11.60 17.42
CA GLY A 396 -22.28 -12.40 18.05
C GLY A 396 -23.73 -12.03 17.70
N ALA A 397 -24.17 -12.32 16.48
CA ALA A 397 -25.60 -12.47 16.22
C ALA A 397 -26.07 -13.85 16.75
N SER A 398 -26.72 -13.83 17.92
CA SER A 398 -27.60 -14.90 18.37
C SER A 398 -28.55 -15.31 17.24
N GLU A 399 -28.64 -16.61 16.99
CA GLU A 399 -29.51 -17.25 16.00
C GLU A 399 -30.94 -16.69 16.00
N THR A 400 -31.26 -15.82 15.06
CA THR A 400 -32.60 -15.65 14.48
C THR A 400 -32.43 -15.05 13.08
N GLY A 401 -33.02 -15.67 12.05
CA GLY A 401 -32.86 -15.26 10.65
C GLY A 401 -33.26 -13.79 10.37
N PRO A 402 -32.90 -13.23 9.21
CA PRO A 402 -33.06 -11.80 8.93
C PRO A 402 -34.54 -11.41 8.98
N ARG A 403 -34.94 -10.73 10.06
CA ARG A 403 -36.21 -10.00 10.11
C ARG A 403 -36.06 -8.76 9.24
N ARG A 404 -36.98 -8.61 8.28
CA ARG A 404 -37.12 -7.42 7.45
C ARG A 404 -37.27 -6.20 8.38
N ALA A 405 -36.35 -5.24 8.32
CA ALA A 405 -36.45 -4.02 9.12
C ALA A 405 -37.76 -3.28 8.77
N GLU A 406 -38.67 -3.15 9.73
CA GLU A 406 -39.91 -2.41 9.55
C GLU A 406 -39.67 -0.92 9.83
N ARG A 407 -40.12 -0.05 8.93
CA ARG A 407 -39.98 1.40 9.07
C ARG A 407 -40.78 1.91 10.28
N VAL A 408 -40.09 2.51 11.24
CA VAL A 408 -40.71 3.23 12.35
C VAL A 408 -41.05 4.66 11.90
N ARG A 409 -42.33 5.03 11.93
CA ARG A 409 -42.77 6.38 11.58
C ARG A 409 -42.70 7.32 12.78
N LEU A 410 -42.20 8.54 12.58
CA LEU A 410 -42.17 9.56 13.62
C LEU A 410 -43.58 10.10 13.96
N PRO A 411 -43.80 10.54 15.20
CA PRO A 411 -45.02 11.24 15.59
C PRO A 411 -45.26 12.53 14.77
N LYS A 412 -46.54 12.87 14.56
CA LYS A 412 -46.93 14.11 13.85
C LYS A 412 -46.42 15.39 14.55
N LYS A 413 -46.27 15.34 15.88
CA LYS A 413 -45.65 16.38 16.71
C LYS A 413 -44.45 15.76 17.43
N ARG A 414 -43.27 16.32 17.24
CA ARG A 414 -42.00 15.80 17.74
C ARG A 414 -41.10 16.93 18.22
N THR A 415 -40.13 16.58 19.07
CA THR A 415 -39.06 17.47 19.52
C THR A 415 -37.88 17.38 18.56
N GLY A 416 -36.93 18.29 18.71
CA GLY A 416 -35.70 18.39 17.93
C GLY A 416 -35.13 19.80 18.08
N PHE A 417 -33.98 20.05 17.48
CA PHE A 417 -33.35 21.37 17.48
C PHE A 417 -33.21 21.94 16.07
N THR A 418 -32.93 23.24 16.00
CA THR A 418 -32.54 23.92 14.78
C THR A 418 -31.25 24.67 15.04
N GLN A 419 -30.19 24.30 14.32
CA GLN A 419 -28.89 24.94 14.38
C GLN A 419 -28.65 25.72 13.08
N GLU A 420 -28.48 27.03 13.21
CA GLU A 420 -27.98 27.90 12.14
C GLU A 420 -26.45 27.95 12.22
N ALA A 421 -25.77 27.81 11.10
CA ALA A 421 -24.35 28.10 10.99
C ALA A 421 -23.97 28.56 9.58
N ARG A 422 -22.74 29.06 9.44
CA ARG A 422 -22.06 29.28 8.18
C ARG A 422 -20.96 28.26 8.02
N VAL A 423 -20.84 27.65 6.84
CA VAL A 423 -19.73 26.77 6.46
C VAL A 423 -19.09 27.34 5.21
N GLY A 424 -17.84 27.79 5.29
CA GLY A 424 -17.16 28.38 4.13
C GLY A 424 -17.88 29.61 3.57
N GLY A 425 -18.57 30.38 4.43
CA GLY A 425 -19.39 31.53 4.03
C GLY A 425 -20.83 31.23 3.62
N HIS A 426 -21.17 29.94 3.40
CA HIS A 426 -22.52 29.50 3.03
C HIS A 426 -23.39 29.26 4.24
N LYS A 427 -24.65 29.70 4.19
CA LYS A 427 -25.58 29.60 5.32
C LYS A 427 -26.28 28.25 5.32
N VAL A 428 -26.13 27.49 6.41
CA VAL A 428 -26.67 26.14 6.60
C VAL A 428 -27.60 26.14 7.81
N TYR A 429 -28.76 25.52 7.65
CA TYR A 429 -29.70 25.22 8.73
C TYR A 429 -29.83 23.71 8.87
N LEU A 430 -29.36 23.17 9.98
CA LEU A 430 -29.61 21.78 10.38
C LEU A 430 -30.85 21.77 11.29
N ARG A 431 -31.90 21.03 10.90
CA ARG A 431 -33.05 20.76 11.78
C ARG A 431 -33.16 19.27 12.04
N THR A 432 -33.51 18.90 13.25
CA THR A 432 -33.70 17.50 13.65
C THR A 432 -35.13 17.23 14.07
N GLY A 433 -35.53 15.96 13.98
CA GLY A 433 -36.77 15.45 14.54
C GLY A 433 -36.50 14.16 15.29
N ASP A 434 -36.93 14.10 16.55
CA ASP A 434 -36.65 12.98 17.44
C ASP A 434 -37.82 11.99 17.50
N PHE A 435 -37.52 10.72 17.73
CA PHE A 435 -38.51 9.70 18.14
C PHE A 435 -38.98 9.96 19.58
N ALA A 436 -38.02 10.17 20.47
CA ALA A 436 -38.16 10.55 21.87
C ALA A 436 -37.00 11.50 22.22
N PRO A 437 -37.06 12.30 23.31
CA PRO A 437 -35.99 13.22 23.65
C PRO A 437 -34.62 12.53 23.66
N GLY A 438 -33.70 12.99 22.81
CA GLY A 438 -32.35 12.41 22.66
C GLY A 438 -32.23 11.23 21.67
N GLU A 439 -33.31 10.83 20.99
CA GLU A 439 -33.29 9.75 19.98
C GLU A 439 -33.60 10.32 18.59
N LEU A 440 -32.56 10.58 17.78
CA LEU A 440 -32.70 11.18 16.46
C LEU A 440 -33.45 10.27 15.47
N GLY A 441 -34.49 10.80 14.82
CA GLY A 441 -35.27 10.05 13.80
C GLY A 441 -35.27 10.65 12.40
N GLU A 442 -34.98 11.94 12.25
CA GLU A 442 -34.83 12.59 10.95
C GLU A 442 -33.99 13.87 11.02
N ILE A 443 -33.43 14.24 9.88
CA ILE A 443 -32.66 15.48 9.69
C ILE A 443 -33.16 16.23 8.45
N PHE A 444 -33.03 17.55 8.50
CA PHE A 444 -33.25 18.45 7.37
C PHE A 444 -32.05 19.38 7.24
N ILE A 445 -31.61 19.59 6.00
CA ILE A 445 -30.51 20.48 5.67
C ILE A 445 -31.05 21.53 4.69
N ASP A 446 -31.21 22.77 5.16
CA ASP A 446 -31.61 23.89 4.34
C ASP A 446 -30.44 24.85 4.12
N MET A 447 -30.24 25.29 2.87
CA MET A 447 -29.21 26.24 2.50
C MET A 447 -29.77 27.37 1.64
N HIS A 448 -29.20 28.58 1.76
CA HIS A 448 -29.62 29.77 1.02
C HIS A 448 -28.52 30.32 0.11
N LYS A 449 -28.88 30.57 -1.16
CA LYS A 449 -28.05 31.14 -2.25
C LYS A 449 -27.17 30.12 -3.00
N GLU A 450 -27.42 28.84 -2.85
CA GLU A 450 -26.83 27.75 -3.65
C GLU A 450 -27.68 27.46 -4.90
N GLY A 451 -27.05 26.88 -5.92
CA GLY A 451 -27.76 26.44 -7.13
C GLY A 451 -28.86 25.42 -6.82
N ALA A 452 -29.96 25.45 -7.58
CA ALA A 452 -31.13 24.59 -7.37
C ALA A 452 -30.77 23.09 -7.33
N ALA A 453 -29.78 22.65 -8.10
CA ALA A 453 -29.29 21.28 -8.12
C ALA A 453 -28.66 20.86 -6.78
N PHE A 454 -27.84 21.72 -6.17
CA PHE A 454 -27.16 21.43 -4.91
C PHE A 454 -28.15 21.35 -3.74
N ARG A 455 -29.11 22.29 -3.70
CA ARG A 455 -30.20 22.27 -2.70
C ARG A 455 -31.04 21.00 -2.82
N SER A 456 -31.39 20.58 -4.03
CA SER A 456 -32.15 19.34 -4.25
C SER A 456 -31.36 18.11 -3.80
N MET A 457 -30.04 18.08 -4.07
CA MET A 457 -29.17 16.98 -3.65
C MET A 457 -29.05 16.88 -2.12
N MET A 458 -28.85 17.99 -1.41
CA MET A 458 -28.83 18.02 0.06
C MET A 458 -30.16 17.58 0.66
N ASN A 459 -31.28 17.96 0.05
CA ASN A 459 -32.59 17.51 0.49
C ASN A 459 -32.78 15.99 0.26
N CYS A 460 -32.41 15.47 -0.91
CA CYS A 460 -32.43 14.01 -1.17
C CYS A 460 -31.55 13.24 -0.19
N PHE A 461 -30.36 13.77 0.11
CA PHE A 461 -29.45 13.20 1.08
C PHE A 461 -30.05 13.16 2.49
N ALA A 462 -30.58 14.28 2.98
CA ALA A 462 -31.24 14.36 4.29
C ALA A 462 -32.43 13.39 4.40
N ILE A 463 -33.21 13.22 3.32
CA ILE A 463 -34.30 12.24 3.24
C ILE A 463 -33.76 10.81 3.36
N SER A 464 -32.67 10.47 2.66
CA SER A 464 -32.08 9.13 2.71
C SER A 464 -31.55 8.78 4.10
N VAL A 465 -30.85 9.71 4.76
CA VAL A 465 -30.37 9.52 6.14
C VAL A 465 -31.55 9.36 7.10
N SER A 466 -32.56 10.23 7.00
CA SER A 466 -33.79 10.13 7.80
C SER A 466 -34.51 8.81 7.61
N LEU A 467 -34.56 8.30 6.38
CA LEU A 467 -35.16 7.01 6.08
C LEU A 467 -34.35 5.88 6.72
N GLY A 468 -33.02 5.91 6.63
CA GLY A 468 -32.16 4.93 7.28
C GLY A 468 -32.33 4.89 8.80
N LEU A 469 -32.35 6.05 9.46
CA LEU A 469 -32.67 6.15 10.89
C LEU A 469 -34.04 5.53 11.22
N GLN A 470 -35.05 5.74 10.37
CA GLN A 470 -36.37 5.15 10.52
C GLN A 470 -36.44 3.64 10.27
N TYR A 471 -35.47 3.06 9.56
CA TYR A 471 -35.30 1.62 9.41
C TYR A 471 -34.37 1.01 10.47
N GLY A 472 -33.92 1.82 11.44
CA GLY A 472 -33.10 1.35 12.56
C GLY A 472 -31.61 1.33 12.28
N VAL A 473 -31.11 2.04 11.26
CA VAL A 473 -29.68 2.27 11.09
C VAL A 473 -29.19 3.18 12.24
N PRO A 474 -28.19 2.76 13.03
CA PRO A 474 -27.62 3.59 14.09
C PRO A 474 -27.09 4.93 13.57
N LEU A 475 -27.25 6.00 14.35
CA LEU A 475 -26.65 7.30 14.02
C LEU A 475 -25.12 7.23 13.97
N GLU A 476 -24.51 6.39 14.80
CA GLU A 476 -23.05 6.18 14.85
C GLU A 476 -22.50 5.75 13.48
N ASP A 477 -23.16 4.81 12.79
CA ASP A 477 -22.77 4.37 11.45
C ASP A 477 -22.76 5.54 10.45
N PHE A 478 -23.76 6.43 10.52
CA PHE A 478 -23.79 7.60 9.65
C PHE A 478 -22.71 8.63 10.03
N VAL A 479 -22.45 8.82 11.32
CA VAL A 479 -21.38 9.71 11.80
C VAL A 479 -20.03 9.20 11.29
N ASP A 480 -19.75 7.91 11.40
CA ASP A 480 -18.48 7.33 10.98
C ASP A 480 -18.28 7.39 9.46
N VAL A 481 -19.36 7.27 8.68
CA VAL A 481 -19.30 7.37 7.21
C VAL A 481 -19.17 8.82 6.73
N PHE A 482 -19.88 9.76 7.34
CA PHE A 482 -20.06 11.10 6.77
C PHE A 482 -19.21 12.19 7.41
N THR A 483 -18.66 11.98 8.60
CA THR A 483 -17.64 12.90 9.14
C THR A 483 -16.38 12.87 8.27
N PHE A 484 -15.73 14.02 8.16
CA PHE A 484 -14.53 14.27 7.34
C PHE A 484 -14.70 14.12 5.82
N THR A 485 -15.93 13.99 5.33
CA THR A 485 -16.24 14.06 3.89
C THR A 485 -15.90 15.44 3.33
N ARG A 486 -15.28 15.49 2.14
CA ARG A 486 -14.71 16.71 1.54
C ARG A 486 -15.37 17.08 0.22
N PHE A 487 -16.03 18.24 0.19
CA PHE A 487 -16.52 18.91 -1.02
C PHE A 487 -16.97 20.34 -0.67
N GLU A 488 -17.07 21.23 -1.65
CA GLU A 488 -17.56 22.59 -1.45
C GLU A 488 -19.07 22.62 -1.18
N PRO A 489 -19.58 23.47 -0.26
CA PRO A 489 -18.83 24.43 0.56
C PRO A 489 -18.05 23.83 1.73
N HIS A 490 -16.80 24.27 1.90
CA HIS A 490 -15.94 23.95 3.05
C HIS A 490 -15.30 25.22 3.60
N GLY A 491 -14.86 25.20 4.86
CA GLY A 491 -14.11 26.30 5.45
C GLY A 491 -14.46 26.56 6.91
N SER A 492 -14.11 27.77 7.37
CA SER A 492 -14.41 28.22 8.72
C SER A 492 -15.92 28.24 8.99
N THR A 493 -16.27 27.90 10.22
CA THR A 493 -17.64 27.89 10.71
C THR A 493 -17.82 28.86 11.88
N ASP A 494 -19.01 29.42 12.02
CA ASP A 494 -19.38 30.32 13.12
C ASP A 494 -20.03 29.57 14.31
N HIS A 495 -20.15 28.25 14.22
CA HIS A 495 -20.57 27.40 15.33
C HIS A 495 -19.54 27.43 16.47
N PRO A 496 -19.97 27.45 17.76
CA PRO A 496 -19.05 27.57 18.89
C PRO A 496 -18.06 26.39 19.00
N ASN A 497 -18.53 25.16 18.76
CA ASN A 497 -17.76 23.92 18.90
C ASN A 497 -17.04 23.44 17.64
N VAL A 498 -17.74 23.43 16.49
CA VAL A 498 -17.12 23.19 15.18
C VAL A 498 -16.64 24.53 14.63
N ARG A 499 -15.32 24.75 14.53
CA ARG A 499 -14.72 26.01 14.04
C ARG A 499 -14.28 25.97 12.59
N PHE A 500 -14.08 24.77 12.07
CA PHE A 500 -13.75 24.52 10.68
C PHE A 500 -14.38 23.20 10.27
N SER A 501 -14.91 23.14 9.05
CA SER A 501 -15.43 21.91 8.49
C SER A 501 -15.01 21.71 7.04
N THR A 502 -14.82 20.45 6.68
CA THR A 502 -14.34 20.00 5.38
C THR A 502 -15.43 19.84 4.33
N SER A 503 -16.70 19.90 4.74
CA SER A 503 -17.88 20.05 3.89
C SER A 503 -19.11 20.40 4.75
N VAL A 504 -20.24 20.71 4.12
CA VAL A 504 -21.52 20.86 4.86
C VAL A 504 -21.96 19.55 5.53
N ILE A 505 -21.72 18.39 4.90
CA ILE A 505 -22.09 17.08 5.46
C ILE A 505 -21.21 16.76 6.68
N ASP A 506 -19.89 16.99 6.57
CA ASP A 506 -18.96 16.86 7.69
C ASP A 506 -19.40 17.70 8.90
N TYR A 507 -19.79 18.97 8.66
CA TYR A 507 -20.32 19.85 9.70
C TYR A 507 -21.56 19.25 10.38
N VAL A 508 -22.54 18.80 9.57
CA VAL A 508 -23.79 18.23 10.08
C VAL A 508 -23.53 17.03 10.98
N PHE A 509 -22.73 16.07 10.53
CA PHE A 509 -22.52 14.85 11.32
C PHE A 509 -21.65 15.05 12.56
N ARG A 510 -20.74 16.02 12.57
CA ARG A 510 -20.03 16.40 13.81
C ARG A 510 -20.97 17.02 14.84
N VAL A 511 -21.90 17.88 14.41
CA VAL A 511 -22.91 18.46 15.30
C VAL A 511 -23.84 17.36 15.83
N LEU A 512 -24.31 16.46 14.97
CA LEU A 512 -25.15 15.33 15.41
C LEU A 512 -24.41 14.39 16.37
N ALA A 513 -23.14 14.11 16.12
CA ALA A 513 -22.32 13.28 17.00
C ALA A 513 -22.11 13.93 18.39
N MET A 514 -21.88 15.25 18.43
CA MET A 514 -21.76 15.99 19.68
C MET A 514 -23.06 16.04 20.48
N GLU A 515 -24.20 16.29 19.80
CA GLU A 515 -25.51 16.49 20.44
C GLU A 515 -26.20 15.17 20.85
N TYR A 516 -26.10 14.12 20.04
CA TYR A 516 -26.81 12.86 20.27
C TYR A 516 -25.92 11.71 20.77
N LEU A 517 -24.62 11.71 20.45
CA LEU A 517 -23.70 10.63 20.83
C LEU A 517 -22.68 11.04 21.90
N GLY A 518 -22.61 12.33 22.26
CA GLY A 518 -21.61 12.86 23.20
C GLY A 518 -20.16 12.76 22.69
N ARG A 519 -19.97 12.62 21.37
CA ARG A 519 -18.64 12.51 20.74
C ARG A 519 -17.96 13.87 20.59
N ASP A 520 -17.42 14.35 21.70
CA ASP A 520 -16.71 15.63 21.76
C ASP A 520 -15.31 15.57 21.09
N ASP A 521 -14.81 14.37 20.77
CA ASP A 521 -13.57 14.14 20.04
C ASP A 521 -13.62 14.65 18.59
N LEU A 522 -14.82 14.84 18.05
CA LEU A 522 -15.04 15.26 16.66
C LEU A 522 -15.12 16.78 16.47
N VAL A 523 -15.16 17.55 17.56
CA VAL A 523 -15.27 19.03 17.53
C VAL A 523 -13.97 19.69 18.00
N GLN A 524 -13.64 20.87 17.46
CA GLN A 524 -12.39 21.55 17.80
C GLN A 524 -12.41 22.22 19.17
N VAL A 525 -13.60 22.65 19.61
CA VAL A 525 -13.81 23.23 20.94
C VAL A 525 -14.84 22.37 21.66
N PRO A 526 -14.43 21.49 22.59
CA PRO A 526 -15.35 20.68 23.37
C PRO A 526 -16.38 21.54 24.12
N PRO A 527 -17.65 21.13 24.20
CA PRO A 527 -18.67 21.85 24.95
C PRO A 527 -18.36 21.81 26.46
N VAL A 528 -18.55 22.93 27.15
CA VAL A 528 -18.49 22.98 28.61
C VAL A 528 -19.85 22.49 29.14
N ARG A 529 -19.90 21.24 29.62
CA ARG A 529 -21.10 20.67 30.25
C ARG A 529 -20.99 20.79 31.78
N GLU A 530 -22.03 21.30 32.44
CA GLU A 530 -22.12 21.23 33.91
C GLU A 530 -22.37 19.77 34.35
N PRO A 531 -21.89 19.32 35.54
CA PRO A 531 -21.81 17.90 35.89
C PRO A 531 -23.15 17.14 35.96
N GLU A 532 -24.30 17.83 35.90
CA GLU A 532 -25.63 17.22 36.02
C GLU A 532 -26.25 16.77 34.68
N GLN A 533 -25.57 16.96 33.54
CA GLN A 533 -26.06 16.51 32.23
C GLN A 533 -25.38 15.24 31.68
N LEU A 534 -24.48 14.62 32.46
CA LEU A 534 -23.90 13.30 32.14
C LEU A 534 -24.77 12.17 32.73
N VAL A 535 -26.00 12.06 32.24
CA VAL A 535 -26.72 10.78 32.27
C VAL A 535 -26.89 10.38 30.81
N ALA A 536 -26.07 9.44 30.35
CA ALA A 536 -26.39 8.72 29.12
C ALA A 536 -27.80 8.14 29.29
N PRO A 537 -28.76 8.43 28.41
CA PRO A 537 -30.00 7.66 28.45
C PRO A 537 -29.62 6.21 28.19
N GLU A 538 -29.82 5.34 29.19
CA GLU A 538 -29.86 3.91 28.94
C GLU A 538 -30.84 3.70 27.79
N ALA A 539 -30.36 3.09 26.70
CA ALA A 539 -31.22 2.77 25.56
C ALA A 539 -32.44 2.01 26.10
N PRO A 540 -33.67 2.52 25.94
CA PRO A 540 -34.84 1.80 26.39
C PRO A 540 -34.94 0.52 25.57
N VAL A 541 -34.67 -0.63 26.22
CA VAL A 541 -34.95 -1.94 25.68
C VAL A 541 -36.45 -2.00 25.42
N ARG A 542 -36.86 -1.90 24.16
CA ARG A 542 -38.26 -2.11 23.79
C ARG A 542 -38.61 -3.56 24.14
N PRO A 543 -39.60 -3.82 25.01
CA PRO A 543 -40.08 -5.18 25.19
C PRO A 543 -40.67 -5.65 23.85
N ALA A 544 -40.30 -6.86 23.45
CA ALA A 544 -40.85 -7.51 22.27
C ALA A 544 -42.39 -7.54 22.36
N PRO A 545 -43.12 -7.30 21.26
CA PRO A 545 -44.56 -7.51 21.27
C PRO A 545 -44.84 -8.98 21.59
N ALA A 546 -45.57 -9.20 22.68
CA ALA A 546 -45.96 -10.54 23.12
C ALA A 546 -46.69 -11.27 21.98
N ALA A 547 -46.16 -12.42 21.59
CA ALA A 547 -46.82 -13.33 20.68
C ALA A 547 -48.16 -13.74 21.28
N ARG A 548 -49.27 -13.46 20.57
CA ARG A 548 -50.58 -14.03 20.88
C ARG A 548 -50.51 -15.54 20.66
N VAL A 549 -50.40 -16.30 21.74
CA VAL A 549 -50.69 -17.73 21.74
C VAL A 549 -52.17 -17.92 22.06
N LYS A 550 -52.80 -18.78 21.26
CA LYS A 550 -54.21 -19.17 21.37
C LYS A 550 -54.53 -19.73 22.75
N ASP A 551 -55.66 -19.29 23.31
CA ASP A 551 -56.34 -19.93 24.42
C ASP A 551 -56.77 -21.35 24.04
N GLU A 552 -56.31 -22.35 24.79
CA GLU A 552 -57.14 -23.50 25.20
C GLU A 552 -56.76 -23.95 26.63
N LYS A 553 -57.68 -23.66 27.55
CA LYS A 553 -58.07 -24.38 28.79
C LYS A 553 -57.00 -24.82 29.82
N GLY A 554 -57.14 -24.28 31.03
CA GLY A 554 -57.44 -25.12 32.21
C GLY A 554 -56.48 -25.11 33.41
N ALA A 555 -56.82 -24.28 34.41
CA ALA A 555 -56.82 -24.54 35.86
C ALA A 555 -55.55 -25.01 36.62
N GLY A 556 -55.22 -24.29 37.72
CA GLY A 556 -54.85 -24.94 38.99
C GLY A 556 -53.70 -24.33 39.83
N ASN A 557 -54.07 -23.43 40.75
CA ASN A 557 -53.48 -23.06 42.05
C ASN A 557 -52.27 -23.84 42.65
N GLY A 558 -51.43 -23.11 43.41
CA GLY A 558 -50.95 -23.62 44.72
C GLY A 558 -49.66 -23.04 45.32
N ASN A 559 -49.81 -22.18 46.33
CA ASN A 559 -48.84 -21.72 47.34
C ASN A 559 -47.94 -22.81 47.97
N GLY A 560 -46.80 -22.40 48.58
CA GLY A 560 -46.35 -23.02 49.83
C GLY A 560 -44.88 -22.85 50.25
N ASN A 561 -44.67 -22.00 51.25
CA ASN A 561 -43.47 -21.79 52.09
C ASN A 561 -42.81 -23.05 52.70
N GLY A 562 -41.50 -22.92 53.03
CA GLY A 562 -41.02 -23.24 54.39
C GLY A 562 -39.73 -24.06 54.58
N THR A 563 -38.67 -23.39 55.09
CA THR A 563 -37.76 -23.83 56.20
C THR A 563 -36.84 -25.07 56.00
N THR A 564 -35.64 -25.27 56.56
CA THR A 564 -34.66 -24.62 57.46
C THR A 564 -33.47 -25.59 57.56
N GLY A 565 -32.23 -25.14 57.83
CA GLY A 565 -31.14 -26.04 58.25
C GLY A 565 -29.75 -25.39 58.33
N ASN A 566 -29.33 -25.05 59.55
CA ASN A 566 -28.12 -24.33 59.99
C ASN A 566 -26.84 -25.19 60.11
N GLY A 567 -25.67 -24.52 60.10
CA GLY A 567 -24.44 -24.93 60.82
C GLY A 567 -23.12 -24.62 60.08
N THR A 568 -22.54 -23.39 60.14
CA THR A 568 -21.45 -22.89 61.04
C THR A 568 -20.15 -23.73 61.03
N THR A 569 -18.90 -23.24 60.93
CA THR A 569 -18.22 -21.92 60.84
C THR A 569 -16.70 -22.19 60.75
N ALA A 570 -15.92 -21.43 59.97
CA ALA A 570 -14.63 -20.82 60.39
C ALA A 570 -14.01 -19.91 59.31
N SER A 571 -13.59 -18.72 59.76
CA SER A 571 -13.13 -17.49 59.09
C SER A 571 -11.94 -17.55 58.13
N GLY A 572 -11.89 -16.57 57.20
CA GLY A 572 -10.62 -16.05 56.67
C GLY A 572 -10.62 -15.27 55.34
N ALA A 573 -11.20 -14.07 55.31
CA ALA A 573 -10.81 -12.87 54.53
C ALA A 573 -10.61 -12.87 52.99
N THR A 574 -11.22 -11.82 52.40
CA THR A 574 -10.90 -11.07 51.15
C THR A 574 -11.20 -11.73 49.80
N GLY A 575 -12.23 -11.18 49.14
CA GLY A 575 -12.65 -11.53 47.80
C GLY A 575 -11.92 -10.77 46.69
N ASN A 576 -11.88 -11.41 45.53
CA ASN A 576 -12.14 -10.80 44.23
C ASN A 576 -12.33 -11.95 43.23
N GLY A 577 -13.59 -12.23 42.90
CA GLY A 577 -13.97 -13.18 41.87
C GLY A 577 -13.57 -12.63 40.50
N ALA A 578 -12.90 -13.48 39.74
CA ALA A 578 -12.45 -13.26 38.39
C ALA A 578 -13.59 -12.74 37.49
N ALA A 579 -13.44 -11.50 37.03
CA ALA A 579 -14.17 -11.00 35.88
C ALA A 579 -13.63 -11.72 34.64
N ALA A 580 -14.53 -12.37 33.89
CA ALA A 580 -14.26 -12.91 32.58
C ALA A 580 -13.68 -11.81 31.67
N GLU A 581 -12.54 -12.08 31.05
CA GLU A 581 -11.89 -11.17 30.11
C GLU A 581 -12.79 -10.90 28.90
N GLN A 582 -13.12 -9.63 28.69
CA GLN A 582 -13.74 -9.15 27.47
C GLN A 582 -12.74 -9.14 26.30
N PRO A 583 -13.19 -9.36 25.05
CA PRO A 583 -12.31 -9.37 23.89
C PRO A 583 -11.80 -7.96 23.57
N LYS A 584 -10.51 -7.73 23.84
CA LYS A 584 -9.77 -6.48 23.57
C LYS A 584 -9.44 -6.28 22.08
N GLY A 585 -10.46 -6.29 21.21
CA GLY A 585 -10.31 -6.04 19.77
C GLY A 585 -10.14 -4.55 19.44
N MET A 586 -11.03 -3.69 19.95
CA MET A 586 -11.07 -2.26 19.60
C MET A 586 -9.95 -1.45 20.30
N ALA A 587 -9.58 -1.82 21.53
CA ALA A 587 -8.46 -1.18 22.23
C ALA A 587 -7.12 -1.41 21.49
N LYS A 588 -6.94 -2.56 20.83
CA LYS A 588 -5.78 -2.85 19.97
C LYS A 588 -5.79 -2.07 18.65
N LEU A 589 -6.96 -1.68 18.14
CA LEU A 589 -7.10 -0.84 16.95
C LEU A 589 -6.80 0.63 17.28
N LEU A 590 -7.27 1.12 18.43
CA LEU A 590 -6.92 2.44 18.96
C LEU A 590 -5.44 2.55 19.33
N ASP A 591 -4.79 1.46 19.73
CA ASP A 591 -3.32 1.41 19.92
C ASP A 591 -2.54 1.50 18.60
N ARG A 592 -3.16 1.09 17.46
CA ARG A 592 -2.59 1.24 16.11
C ARG A 592 -2.82 2.62 15.51
N VAL A 593 -3.82 3.36 15.98
CA VAL A 593 -4.01 4.79 15.69
C VAL A 593 -3.15 5.57 16.67
N SER A 594 -1.86 5.73 16.36
CA SER A 594 -1.00 6.62 17.15
C SER A 594 -1.64 8.01 17.22
N LYS A 595 -1.77 8.57 18.44
CA LYS A 595 -2.33 9.90 18.74
C LYS A 595 -1.71 11.06 17.94
N ASP A 596 -0.61 10.80 17.23
CA ASP A 596 0.17 11.77 16.46
C ASP A 596 0.18 11.48 14.93
N ALA A 597 -0.79 10.73 14.40
CA ALA A 597 -0.85 10.45 12.96
C ALA A 597 -1.21 11.72 12.16
N PRO A 598 -0.35 12.20 11.24
CA PRO A 598 -0.61 13.40 10.46
C PRO A 598 -1.78 13.19 9.50
N PHE A 599 -2.49 14.26 9.18
CA PHE A 599 -3.46 14.22 8.10
C PHE A 599 -2.74 14.06 6.76
N CYS A 600 -3.38 13.41 5.80
CA CYS A 600 -2.79 13.26 4.48
C CYS A 600 -2.71 14.58 3.72
N ASP A 601 -1.55 14.91 3.17
CA ASP A 601 -1.36 16.15 2.41
C ASP A 601 -2.18 16.17 1.11
N SER A 602 -2.52 15.00 0.55
CA SER A 602 -3.30 14.87 -0.69
C SER A 602 -4.81 14.84 -0.46
N CYS A 603 -5.28 13.98 0.46
CA CYS A 603 -6.71 13.70 0.68
C CYS A 603 -7.22 14.30 2.00
N GLY A 604 -6.32 14.61 2.94
CA GLY A 604 -6.57 15.04 4.32
C GLY A 604 -7.40 14.09 5.18
N HIS A 605 -7.51 12.84 4.76
CA HIS A 605 -7.96 11.73 5.57
C HIS A 605 -6.94 11.44 6.69
N LEU A 606 -7.42 10.91 7.81
CA LEU A 606 -6.55 10.43 8.87
C LEU A 606 -5.69 9.30 8.31
N THR A 607 -4.37 9.47 8.41
CA THR A 607 -3.48 8.44 7.93
C THR A 607 -3.30 7.37 9.01
N VAL A 608 -3.18 6.12 8.60
CA VAL A 608 -2.86 5.02 9.51
C VAL A 608 -1.37 4.76 9.46
N ARG A 609 -0.78 4.40 10.60
CA ARG A 609 0.65 4.10 10.67
C ARG A 609 0.97 2.91 9.76
N ASN A 610 1.95 3.07 8.88
CA ASN A 610 2.38 2.08 7.91
C ASN A 610 3.91 2.01 7.87
N GLY A 611 4.50 1.34 8.87
CA GLY A 611 5.94 1.38 9.16
C GLY A 611 6.35 2.72 9.79
N ALA A 612 7.40 3.35 9.25
CA ALA A 612 7.86 4.69 9.64
C ALA A 612 7.00 5.83 9.05
N CYS A 613 6.23 5.54 7.99
CA CYS A 613 5.33 6.49 7.37
C CYS A 613 3.88 6.29 7.84
N TYR A 614 3.00 7.09 7.28
CA TYR A 614 1.57 6.91 7.38
C TYR A 614 0.93 6.78 6.00
N LYS A 615 -0.17 6.03 5.89
CA LYS A 615 -0.90 5.80 4.65
C LYS A 615 -2.31 6.38 4.74
N CYS A 616 -2.73 7.16 3.75
CA CYS A 616 -4.14 7.48 3.54
C CYS A 616 -4.84 6.23 3.00
N LEU A 617 -5.68 5.59 3.80
CA LEU A 617 -6.48 4.44 3.34
C LEU A 617 -7.47 4.81 2.23
N ASN A 618 -7.82 6.09 2.12
CA ASN A 618 -8.73 6.59 1.12
C ASN A 618 -8.09 6.78 -0.29
N CYS A 619 -6.90 7.40 -0.39
CA CYS A 619 -6.27 7.69 -1.68
C CYS A 619 -4.94 6.96 -1.94
N GLY A 620 -4.48 6.15 -0.98
CA GLY A 620 -3.22 5.41 -1.08
C GLY A 620 -1.95 6.26 -0.89
N ALA A 621 -2.06 7.59 -0.76
CA ALA A 621 -0.91 8.46 -0.55
C ALA A 621 -0.19 8.14 0.77
N ALA A 622 1.13 8.13 0.73
CA ALA A 622 2.00 7.97 1.89
C ALA A 622 2.49 9.33 2.38
N VAL A 623 2.54 9.52 3.70
CA VAL A 623 2.84 10.79 4.38
C VAL A 623 3.90 10.51 5.44
N GLY A 624 4.90 11.39 5.57
CA GLY A 624 5.97 11.21 6.56
C GLY A 624 6.98 10.10 6.22
N CYS A 625 7.07 9.68 4.96
CA CYS A 625 8.19 8.85 4.51
C CYS A 625 9.45 9.70 4.35
N SER A 626 10.53 9.31 5.04
CA SER A 626 11.89 9.83 4.82
C SER A 626 12.51 9.25 3.56
#